data_AF-A0AAV5X4I4-F1
#
_entry.id   AF-A0AAV5X4I4-F1
#
_cell.length_a   1.000
_cell.length_b   1.000
_cell.length_c   1.000
_cell.angle_alpha   90.00
_cell.angle_beta   90.00
_cell.angle_gamma   90.00
#
_symmetry.space_group_name_H-M   'P 1'
#
loop_
_entity.id
_entity.type
_entity.pdbx_description
1 polymer ?
#
loop_
_entity_poly.entity_id
_entity_poly.type
_entity_poly.pdbx_seq_one_letter_code
_entity_poly.pdbx_strand_id
1 'polypeptide(L)' 'VINLVTMSTLQQYTPMTTLEDLRNSGDDLEVRFSIEMTVPSRSAIDAPVVRNVLVADMFKLEARLNQVVIDRNRLTVTR' A
#
# COMPACT_ATOMS: atom_id res chain seq x y z
N VAL A 1 -4.00 -9.58 -8.69
CA VAL A 1 -3.71 -8.19 -8.25
C VAL A 1 -2.40 -8.22 -7.47
N ILE A 2 -1.39 -7.45 -7.89
CA ILE A 2 -0.12 -7.35 -7.14
C ILE A 2 -0.35 -6.34 -6.02
N ASN A 3 -0.09 -6.74 -4.77
CA ASN A 3 -0.37 -5.90 -3.60
C ASN A 3 0.85 -5.84 -2.68
N LEU A 4 1.34 -4.62 -2.43
CA LEU A 4 2.44 -4.35 -1.49
C LEU A 4 2.22 -4.97 -0.12
N VAL A 5 0.97 -4.97 0.36
CA VAL A 5 0.64 -5.45 1.71
C VAL A 5 0.86 -6.95 1.84
N THR A 6 0.53 -7.72 0.81
CA THR A 6 0.74 -9.19 0.79
C THR A 6 2.20 -9.61 0.78
N MET A 7 3.13 -8.68 0.50
CA MET A 7 4.57 -8.91 0.48
C MET A 7 5.29 -8.29 1.69
N SER A 8 4.51 -7.77 2.63
CA SER A 8 4.98 -7.01 3.78
C SER A 8 4.77 -7.75 5.09
N THR A 9 5.33 -7.20 6.17
CA THR A 9 5.09 -7.70 7.54
C THR A 9 3.63 -7.57 8.00
N LEU A 10 2.80 -6.84 7.25
CA LEU A 10 1.36 -6.67 7.51
C LEU A 10 0.49 -7.76 6.85
N GLN A 11 1.07 -8.65 6.06
CA GLN A 11 0.34 -9.72 5.37
C GLN A 11 -0.54 -10.53 6.33
N GLN A 12 -0.02 -10.87 7.51
CA GLN A 12 -0.74 -11.65 8.53
C GLN A 12 -2.01 -10.95 9.07
N TYR A 13 -2.09 -9.63 8.96
CA TYR A 13 -3.24 -8.84 9.40
C TYR A 13 -4.19 -8.50 8.27
N THR A 14 -3.84 -8.82 7.02
CA THR A 14 -4.52 -8.30 5.83
C THR A 14 -5.21 -9.44 5.09
N PRO A 15 -6.48 -9.75 5.43
CA PRO A 15 -7.24 -10.75 4.70
C PRO A 15 -7.53 -10.35 3.26
N MET A 16 -7.69 -9.05 2.99
CA MET A 16 -8.15 -8.57 1.68
C MET A 16 -7.61 -7.19 1.33
N THR A 17 -7.47 -6.94 0.02
CA THR A 17 -7.20 -5.61 -0.52
C THR A 17 -8.02 -5.41 -1.78
N THR A 18 -8.63 -4.24 -1.88
CA THR A 18 -9.58 -3.89 -2.93
C THR A 18 -9.03 -2.69 -3.67
N LEU A 19 -8.88 -2.83 -5.00
CA LEU A 19 -8.62 -1.68 -5.85
C LEU A 19 -9.91 -0.87 -5.95
N GLU A 20 -9.86 0.41 -5.57
CA GLU A 20 -11.02 1.29 -5.55
C GLU A 20 -11.10 2.12 -6.81
N ASP A 21 -9.98 2.70 -7.25
CA ASP A 21 -9.95 3.65 -8.35
C ASP A 21 -8.59 3.69 -9.04
N LEU A 22 -8.62 4.00 -10.33
CA LEU A 22 -7.46 4.25 -11.19
C LEU A 22 -7.77 5.49 -12.02
N ARG A 23 -7.04 6.58 -11.76
CA ARG A 23 -7.30 7.86 -12.42
C ARG A 23 -6.02 8.52 -12.91
N ASN A 24 -6.10 9.14 -14.08
CA ASN A 24 -5.03 10.00 -14.55
C ASN A 24 -4.91 11.23 -13.63
N SER A 25 -3.69 11.58 -13.26
CA SER A 25 -3.33 12.72 -12.43
C SER A 25 -2.19 13.48 -13.08
N GLY A 26 -2.50 14.25 -14.13
CA GLY A 26 -1.48 14.89 -14.96
C GLY A 26 -0.73 13.84 -15.77
N ASP A 27 0.59 13.81 -15.63
CA ASP A 27 1.46 12.82 -16.28
C ASP A 27 1.56 11.49 -15.50
N ASP A 28 0.92 11.41 -14.33
CA ASP A 28 0.95 10.23 -13.46
C ASP A 28 -0.37 9.45 -13.47
N LEU A 29 -0.32 8.19 -13.04
CA LEU A 29 -1.49 7.39 -12.68
C LEU A 29 -1.64 7.35 -11.16
N GLU A 30 -2.76 7.86 -10.66
CA GLU A 30 -3.12 7.69 -9.26
C GLU A 30 -3.89 6.38 -9.07
N VAL A 31 -3.41 5.60 -8.09
CA VAL A 31 -3.99 4.31 -7.71
C VAL A 31 -4.55 4.41 -6.30
N ARG A 32 -5.84 4.14 -6.13
CA ARG A 32 -6.50 4.12 -4.82
C ARG A 32 -6.93 2.70 -4.49
N PHE A 33 -6.60 2.24 -3.30
CA PHE A 33 -6.97 0.92 -2.83
C PHE A 33 -7.23 0.96 -1.33
N SER A 34 -8.15 0.13 -0.87
CA SER A 34 -8.41 -0.12 0.54
C SER A 34 -7.79 -1.43 0.98
N ILE A 35 -7.33 -1.43 2.22
CA ILE A 35 -6.78 -2.60 2.89
C ILE A 35 -7.67 -2.84 4.11
N GLU A 36 -8.37 -3.97 4.13
CA GLU A 36 -9.06 -4.39 5.35
C GLU A 36 -8.03 -5.08 6.25
N MET A 37 -7.94 -4.65 7.51
CA MET A 37 -6.98 -5.19 8.46
C MET A 37 -7.66 -5.70 9.72
N THR A 38 -7.40 -6.97 10.06
CA THR A 38 -7.81 -7.58 11.33
C THR A 38 -6.62 -7.57 12.28
N VAL A 39 -6.57 -6.55 13.13
CA VAL A 39 -5.46 -6.34 14.07
C VAL A 39 -5.89 -6.68 15.51
N PRO A 40 -5.05 -7.37 16.30
CA PRO A 40 -5.33 -7.58 17.73
C PRO A 40 -5.48 -6.25 18.47
N SER A 41 -6.41 -6.16 19.40
CA SER A 41 -6.77 -4.93 20.13
C SER A 41 -5.65 -4.27 20.93
N ARG A 42 -4.51 -4.95 21.13
CA ARG A 42 -3.31 -4.43 21.80
C ARG A 42 -2.16 -4.08 20.87
N SER A 43 -2.37 -4.19 19.55
CA SER A 43 -1.34 -3.85 18.57
C SER A 43 -1.31 -2.35 18.31
N ALA A 44 -0.11 -1.75 18.24
CA ALA A 44 0.08 -0.34 17.93
C ALA A 44 0.05 -0.07 16.41
N ILE A 45 -0.75 -0.83 15.66
CA ILE A 45 -0.84 -0.70 14.21
C ILE A 45 -1.78 0.45 13.89
N ASP A 46 -1.21 1.56 13.42
CA ASP A 46 -1.91 2.76 12.97
C ASP A 46 -1.47 3.17 11.56
N ALA A 47 -2.11 4.20 11.00
CA ALA A 47 -1.83 4.66 9.64
C ALA A 47 -0.34 5.01 9.39
N PRO A 48 0.38 5.68 10.31
CA PRO A 48 1.84 5.86 10.20
C PRO A 48 2.62 4.56 10.08
N VAL A 49 2.33 3.55 10.91
CA VAL A 49 3.00 2.23 10.83
C VAL A 49 2.74 1.58 9.47
N VAL A 50 1.49 1.60 9.00
CA VAL A 50 1.12 1.05 7.69
C VAL A 50 1.87 1.78 6.56
N ARG A 51 1.90 3.12 6.59
CA ARG A 51 2.64 3.92 5.60
C ARG A 51 4.12 3.56 5.58
N ASN A 52 4.76 3.43 6.74
CA ASN A 52 6.19 3.11 6.82
C ASN A 52 6.50 1.74 6.21
N VAL A 53 5.65 0.74 6.45
CA VAL A 53 5.80 -0.60 5.85
C VAL A 53 5.64 -0.53 4.33
N LEU A 54 4.60 0.15 3.83
CA LEU A 54 4.38 0.31 2.40
C LEU A 54 5.55 1.03 1.71
N VAL A 55 6.11 2.05 2.36
CA VAL A 55 7.29 2.76 1.85
C VAL A 55 8.52 1.87 1.82
N ALA A 56 8.75 1.10 2.89
CA ALA A 56 9.90 0.20 2.99
C ALA A 56 9.87 -0.89 1.91
N ASP A 57 8.70 -1.40 1.56
CA ASP A 57 8.54 -2.48 0.58
C ASP A 57 8.27 -1.97 -0.86
N MET A 58 8.15 -0.65 -1.06
CA MET A 58 7.73 -0.06 -2.34
C MET A 58 8.60 -0.46 -3.52
N PHE A 59 9.91 -0.56 -3.30
CA PHE A 59 10.88 -0.97 -4.33
C PHE A 59 10.57 -2.36 -4.90
N LYS A 60 9.95 -3.26 -4.13
CA LYS A 60 9.54 -4.59 -4.59
C LYS A 60 8.41 -4.49 -5.61
N LEU A 61 7.51 -3.52 -5.44
CA LEU A 61 6.44 -3.26 -6.40
C LEU A 61 6.98 -2.62 -7.68
N GLU A 62 7.86 -1.61 -7.55
CA GLU A 62 8.53 -0.96 -8.69
C GLU A 62 9.28 -2.00 -9.56
N ALA A 63 10.01 -2.92 -8.93
CA ALA A 63 10.73 -4.00 -9.61
C ALA A 63 9.79 -4.96 -10.37
N ARG A 64 8.58 -5.20 -9.86
CA ARG A 64 7.58 -6.08 -10.49
C ARG A 64 6.78 -5.41 -11.59
N LEU A 65 6.62 -4.09 -11.52
CA LEU A 65 5.91 -3.30 -12.52
C LEU A 65 6.83 -2.84 -13.67
N ASN A 66 7.91 -3.57 -13.97
CA ASN A 66 8.86 -3.24 -15.03
C ASN A 66 9.41 -1.80 -14.91
N GLN A 67 9.91 -1.42 -13.73
CA GLN A 67 10.56 -0.12 -13.47
C GLN A 67 9.62 1.10 -13.51
N VAL A 68 8.32 0.90 -13.25
CA VAL A 68 7.45 2.02 -12.88
C VAL A 68 8.01 2.67 -11.61
N VAL A 69 8.17 3.99 -11.64
CA VAL A 69 8.59 4.79 -10.49
C VAL A 69 7.35 5.21 -9.71
N ILE A 70 7.34 4.93 -8.41
CA ILE A 70 6.24 5.34 -7.53
C ILE A 70 6.72 6.52 -6.69
N ASP A 71 6.02 7.66 -6.78
CA ASP A 71 6.32 8.83 -5.96
C ASP A 71 5.90 8.60 -4.50
N ARG A 72 6.89 8.32 -3.66
CA ARG A 72 6.73 8.05 -2.22
C ARG A 72 6.21 9.24 -1.44
N ASN A 73 6.41 10.46 -1.93
CA ASN A 73 5.95 11.68 -1.27
C ASN A 73 4.45 11.89 -1.48
N ARG A 74 3.86 11.24 -2.50
CA ARG A 74 2.44 11.30 -2.82
C ARG A 74 1.64 10.11 -2.25
N LEU A 75 2.29 9.22 -1.51
CA LEU A 75 1.61 8.16 -0.77
C LEU A 75 0.91 8.71 0.47
N THR A 76 -0.42 8.59 0.47
CA THR A 76 -1.30 8.95 1.59
C THR A 76 -1.98 7.70 2.13
N VAL A 77 -2.04 7.55 3.46
CA VAL A 77 -2.78 6.48 4.14
C VAL A 77 -3.76 7.14 5.10
N THR A 78 -5.04 6.81 4.94
CA THR A 78 -6.14 7.31 5.79
C THR A 78 -6.80 6.15 6.54
N ARG A 79 -7.47 6.47 7.64
CA ARG A 79 -8.27 5.51 8.42
C ARG A 79 -9.62 5.24 7.75
#